data_AF-A0A392S2T4-F1
#
_entry.id   AF-A0A392S2T4-F1
#
_cell.length_a   1.000
_cell.length_b   1.000
_cell.length_c   1.000
_cell.angle_alpha   90.00
_cell.angle_beta   90.00
_cell.angle_gamma   90.00
#
_symmetry.space_group_name_H-M   'P 1'
#
loop_
_entity.id
_entity.type
_entity.pdbx_description
1 polymer ?
#
loop_
_entity_poly.entity_id
_entity_poly.type
_entity_poly.pdbx_seq_one_letter_code
_entity_poly.pdbx_strand_id
1 'polypeptide(L)'
;NRGDNGGQGENEEEEDQGMREVMEEIDRFDGGALPTQPQQGSGSGWPYTHSEHELVSLLHNLDINTHLRLPNVYYNTQGALYTEAMTYRQQFPPAPFYPRFQSPEAWTEYRRA
;
A
#
# COMPACT_ATOMS: atom_id res chain seq x y z
N ASN A 1 20.57 -57.42 -27.75
CA ASN A 1 21.34 -56.98 -26.57
C ASN A 1 22.60 -56.31 -27.09
N ARG A 2 22.86 -55.02 -27.01
CA ARG A 2 22.29 -53.88 -26.27
C ARG A 2 22.68 -52.64 -27.10
N GLY A 3 21.76 -51.70 -27.29
CA GLY A 3 22.00 -50.48 -28.05
C GLY A 3 23.11 -49.65 -27.39
N ASP A 4 24.02 -49.20 -28.24
CA ASP A 4 24.97 -48.12 -28.01
C ASP A 4 24.19 -46.82 -27.80
N ASN A 5 24.33 -46.22 -26.61
CA ASN A 5 23.89 -44.86 -26.35
C ASN A 5 24.89 -44.24 -25.36
N GLY A 6 26.05 -43.88 -25.90
CA GLY A 6 27.04 -43.06 -25.21
C GLY A 6 26.49 -41.65 -25.03
N GLY A 7 25.99 -41.37 -23.83
CA GLY A 7 25.62 -40.04 -23.36
C GLY A 7 25.90 -39.97 -21.86
N GLN A 8 27.15 -40.17 -21.46
CA GLN A 8 27.66 -39.63 -20.19
C GLN A 8 27.64 -38.10 -20.36
N GLY A 9 26.94 -37.33 -19.55
CA GLY A 9 26.83 -37.47 -18.10
C GLY A 9 27.75 -36.40 -17.55
N GLU A 10 27.26 -35.16 -17.51
CA GLU A 10 27.92 -33.95 -17.00
C GLU A 10 26.94 -32.80 -17.28
N ASN A 11 25.95 -32.57 -16.40
CA ASN A 11 25.28 -31.27 -16.17
C ASN A 11 23.97 -31.33 -15.34
N GLU A 12 23.48 -32.50 -14.91
CA GLU A 12 22.23 -32.54 -14.12
C GLU A 12 22.43 -32.10 -12.65
N GLU A 13 23.67 -32.17 -12.12
CA GLU A 13 23.96 -31.76 -10.74
C GLU A 13 24.19 -30.24 -10.60
N GLU A 14 24.62 -29.54 -11.66
CA GLU A 14 24.82 -28.09 -11.65
C GLU A 14 23.51 -27.32 -11.81
N GLU A 15 22.58 -27.82 -12.64
CA GLU A 15 21.24 -27.23 -12.76
C GLU A 15 20.44 -27.37 -11.45
N ASP A 16 20.55 -28.51 -10.75
CA ASP A 16 19.89 -28.71 -9.46
C ASP A 16 20.51 -27.84 -8.34
N GLN A 17 21.83 -27.60 -8.39
CA GLN A 17 22.49 -26.63 -7.51
C GLN A 17 22.06 -25.18 -7.82
N GLY A 18 21.98 -24.81 -9.10
CA GLY A 18 21.47 -23.51 -9.52
C GLY A 18 20.00 -23.31 -9.18
N MET A 19 19.17 -24.35 -9.28
CA MET A 19 17.76 -24.31 -8.88
C MET A 19 17.61 -24.22 -7.36
N ARG A 20 18.49 -24.85 -6.57
CA ARG A 20 18.54 -24.67 -5.11
C ARG A 20 18.96 -23.26 -4.72
N GLU A 21 19.98 -22.69 -5.37
CA GLU A 21 20.36 -21.28 -5.16
C GLU A 21 19.21 -20.32 -5.52
N VAL A 22 18.49 -20.58 -6.60
CA VAL A 22 17.33 -19.76 -7.00
C VAL A 22 16.17 -19.92 -6.02
N MET A 23 15.89 -21.12 -5.50
CA MET A 23 14.88 -21.34 -4.47
C MET A 23 15.28 -20.67 -3.14
N GLU A 24 16.55 -20.73 -2.75
CA GLU A 24 17.10 -19.99 -1.59
C GLU A 24 17.07 -18.46 -1.79
N GLU A 25 17.22 -17.98 -3.03
CA GLU A 25 17.09 -16.56 -3.37
C GLU A 25 15.62 -16.12 -3.31
N ILE A 26 14.66 -16.95 -3.76
CA ILE A 26 13.22 -16.66 -3.66
C ILE A 26 12.75 -16.67 -2.20
N ASP A 27 13.16 -17.65 -1.39
CA ASP A 27 12.83 -17.71 0.05
C ASP A 27 13.39 -16.50 0.82
N ARG A 28 14.49 -15.89 0.34
CA ARG A 28 15.05 -14.64 0.88
C ARG A 28 14.10 -13.46 0.71
N PHE A 29 13.25 -13.47 -0.33
CA PHE A 29 12.25 -12.44 -0.59
C PHE A 29 10.89 -12.73 0.07
N ASP A 30 10.59 -13.98 0.43
CA ASP A 30 9.30 -14.34 1.06
C ASP A 30 9.25 -14.01 2.57
N GLY A 31 10.42 -13.87 3.22
CA GLY A 31 10.53 -13.50 4.64
C GLY A 31 10.82 -12.03 4.94
N GLY A 32 11.13 -11.22 3.93
CA GLY A 32 11.60 -9.85 4.09
C GLY A 32 10.74 -8.89 3.30
N ALA A 33 9.96 -8.07 4.02
CA ALA A 33 9.28 -6.92 3.47
C ALA A 33 10.16 -6.21 2.42
N LEU A 34 9.59 -5.91 1.25
CA LEU A 34 10.12 -4.91 0.34
C LEU A 34 10.65 -3.74 1.20
N PRO A 35 11.91 -3.28 1.03
CA PRO A 35 12.65 -2.52 2.05
C PRO A 35 12.10 -1.10 2.35
N THR A 36 10.88 -0.80 1.96
CA THR A 36 10.16 0.46 2.25
C THR A 36 8.69 0.27 2.60
N GLN A 37 8.13 -0.95 2.56
CA GLN A 37 6.75 -1.17 2.97
C GLN A 37 6.71 -1.62 4.43
N PRO A 38 6.28 -0.78 5.38
CA PRO A 38 6.02 -1.24 6.73
C PRO A 38 4.97 -2.35 6.64
N GLN A 39 5.36 -3.57 6.95
CA GLN A 39 4.45 -4.71 6.97
C GLN A 39 3.54 -4.51 8.19
N GLN A 40 2.34 -3.96 7.94
CA GLN A 40 1.30 -3.78 8.95
C GLN A 40 0.64 -5.14 9.22
N GLY A 41 1.45 -6.08 9.73
CA GLY A 41 1.01 -7.40 10.16
C GLY A 41 0.71 -7.45 11.66
N SER A 42 0.01 -8.51 12.06
CA SER A 42 -0.33 -8.85 13.45
C SER A 42 0.93 -8.96 14.32
N GLY A 43 1.28 -7.87 14.99
CA GLY A 43 2.47 -7.77 15.85
C GLY A 43 3.10 -6.38 15.89
N SER A 44 2.75 -5.50 14.94
CA SER A 44 3.32 -4.15 14.80
C SER A 44 2.77 -3.10 15.78
N GLY A 45 1.84 -3.46 16.68
CA GLY A 45 1.12 -2.50 17.52
C GLY A 45 0.16 -1.59 16.75
N TRP A 46 -0.01 -1.82 15.44
CA TRP A 46 -0.96 -1.13 14.58
C TRP A 46 -2.40 -1.48 15.00
N PRO A 47 -3.24 -0.49 15.35
CA PRO A 47 -4.55 -0.76 15.93
C PRO A 47 -5.65 -1.02 14.89
N TYR A 48 -5.32 -0.94 13.59
CA TYR A 48 -6.28 -1.04 12.49
C TYR A 48 -6.10 -2.33 11.70
N THR A 49 -7.20 -2.83 11.13
CA THR A 49 -7.19 -4.01 10.25
C THR A 49 -6.74 -3.68 8.83
N HIS A 50 -6.88 -2.41 8.41
CA HIS A 50 -6.41 -1.92 7.12
C HIS A 50 -5.05 -1.24 7.23
N SER A 51 -4.33 -1.20 6.10
CA SER A 51 -3.07 -0.49 6.01
C SER A 51 -3.26 1.02 6.14
N GLU A 52 -2.23 1.73 6.60
CA GLU A 52 -2.21 3.19 6.65
C GLU A 52 -2.48 3.78 5.26
N HIS A 53 -1.89 3.18 4.22
CA HIS A 53 -2.11 3.59 2.84
C HIS A 53 -3.60 3.51 2.44
N GLU A 54 -4.31 2.44 2.80
CA GLU A 54 -5.74 2.31 2.52
C GLU A 54 -6.57 3.37 3.26
N LEU A 55 -6.28 3.59 4.54
CA LEU A 55 -6.96 4.61 5.35
C LEU A 55 -6.73 6.02 4.78
N VAL A 56 -5.48 6.37 4.51
CA VAL A 56 -5.10 7.69 3.99
C VAL A 56 -5.63 7.91 2.58
N SER A 57 -5.62 6.88 1.72
CA SER A 57 -6.18 6.96 0.37
C SER A 57 -7.69 7.21 0.40
N LEU A 58 -8.43 6.54 1.29
CA LEU A 58 -9.85 6.81 1.46
C LEU A 58 -10.08 8.24 1.95
N LEU A 59 -9.36 8.68 2.98
CA LEU A 59 -9.50 10.03 3.54
C LEU A 59 -9.19 11.12 2.51
N HIS A 60 -8.12 10.94 1.73
CA HIS A 60 -7.74 11.86 0.66
C HIS A 60 -8.87 12.03 -0.37
N ASN A 61 -9.47 10.92 -0.81
CA ASN A 61 -10.60 10.96 -1.72
C ASN A 61 -11.83 11.66 -1.10
N LEU A 62 -12.12 11.41 0.17
CA LEU A 62 -13.22 12.06 0.89
C LEU A 62 -13.00 13.57 1.01
N ASP A 63 -11.77 14.02 1.28
CA ASP A 63 -11.43 15.44 1.38
C ASP A 63 -11.60 16.15 0.04
N ILE A 64 -11.13 15.54 -1.06
CA ILE A 64 -11.35 16.06 -2.42
C ILE A 64 -12.84 16.15 -2.72
N ASN A 65 -13.59 15.07 -2.48
CA ASN A 65 -15.02 15.04 -2.79
C ASN A 65 -15.79 16.07 -1.97
N THR A 66 -15.44 16.24 -0.70
CA THR A 66 -16.06 17.26 0.17
C THR A 66 -15.74 18.66 -0.35
N HIS A 67 -14.48 18.93 -0.69
CA HIS A 67 -14.05 20.23 -1.20
C HIS A 67 -14.75 20.60 -2.52
N LEU A 68 -14.85 19.63 -3.43
CA LEU A 68 -15.49 19.82 -4.75
C LEU A 68 -17.00 19.60 -4.73
N ARG A 69 -17.61 19.31 -3.58
CA ARG A 69 -19.04 18.99 -3.40
C ARG A 69 -19.51 17.83 -4.29
N LEU A 70 -18.65 16.83 -4.48
CA LEU A 70 -18.94 15.62 -5.22
C LEU A 70 -19.61 14.57 -4.31
N PRO A 71 -20.61 13.83 -4.81
CA PRO A 71 -21.23 12.75 -4.05
C PRO A 71 -20.28 11.56 -3.87
N ASN A 72 -20.19 11.04 -2.65
CA ASN A 72 -19.46 9.79 -2.35
C ASN A 72 -20.36 8.58 -2.62
N VAL A 73 -20.33 8.04 -3.84
CA VAL A 73 -21.18 6.91 -4.24
C VAL A 73 -20.52 5.55 -4.01
N TYR A 74 -19.19 5.49 -4.01
CA TYR A 74 -18.45 4.23 -4.10
C TYR A 74 -17.97 3.65 -2.76
N TYR A 75 -18.14 4.38 -1.66
CA TYR A 75 -17.63 3.97 -0.36
C TYR A 75 -18.76 3.55 0.58
N ASN A 76 -18.62 2.38 1.18
CA ASN A 76 -19.52 1.92 2.23
C ASN A 76 -19.20 2.63 3.55
N THR A 77 -20.02 3.61 3.93
CA THR A 77 -19.87 4.37 5.17
C THR A 77 -20.17 3.58 6.44
N GLN A 78 -20.71 2.36 6.32
CA GLN A 78 -20.93 1.43 7.44
C GLN A 78 -19.82 0.36 7.53
N GLY A 79 -18.84 0.37 6.61
CA GLY A 79 -17.76 -0.60 6.56
C GLY A 79 -16.64 -0.33 7.59
N ALA A 80 -15.85 -1.38 7.87
CA ALA A 80 -14.69 -1.30 8.76
C ALA A 80 -13.66 -0.29 8.26
N LEU A 81 -13.32 -0.31 6.95
CA LEU A 81 -12.38 0.65 6.35
C LEU A 81 -12.79 2.10 6.61
N TYR A 82 -14.07 2.45 6.40
CA TYR A 82 -14.56 3.81 6.63
C TYR A 82 -14.50 4.19 8.11
N THR A 83 -14.90 3.28 8.99
CA THR A 83 -14.89 3.52 10.45
C THR A 83 -13.46 3.71 10.96
N GLU A 84 -12.53 2.85 10.54
CA GLU A 84 -11.12 2.96 10.89
C GLU A 84 -10.50 4.24 10.33
N ALA A 85 -10.83 4.62 9.09
CA ALA A 85 -10.36 5.86 8.48
C ALA A 85 -10.87 7.09 9.25
N MET A 86 -12.13 7.11 9.69
CA MET A 86 -12.67 8.21 10.50
C MET A 86 -12.02 8.28 11.89
N THR A 87 -11.69 7.14 12.51
CA THR A 87 -10.91 7.11 13.76
C THR A 87 -9.49 7.63 13.54
N TYR A 88 -8.82 7.18 12.49
CA TYR A 88 -7.47 7.66 12.14
C TYR A 88 -7.46 9.18 11.89
N ARG A 89 -8.46 9.71 11.17
CA ARG A 89 -8.63 11.16 10.94
C ARG A 89 -8.81 11.97 12.23
N GLN A 90 -9.50 11.42 13.24
CA GLN A 90 -9.67 12.12 14.52
C GLN A 90 -8.33 12.26 15.26
N GLN A 91 -7.47 11.24 15.17
CA GLN A 91 -6.14 11.27 15.75
C GLN A 91 -5.18 12.18 14.96
N PHE A 92 -5.31 12.17 13.63
CA PHE A 92 -4.50 12.94 12.69
C PHE A 92 -5.40 13.80 11.79
N PRO A 93 -5.87 14.97 12.26
CA PRO A 93 -6.77 15.80 11.46
C PRO A 93 -6.05 16.32 10.20
N PRO A 94 -6.72 16.35 9.04
CA PRO A 94 -6.11 16.81 7.81
C PRO A 94 -5.81 18.31 7.90
N ALA A 95 -4.76 18.72 7.19
CA ALA A 95 -4.45 20.13 7.05
C ALA A 95 -5.62 20.90 6.41
N PRO A 96 -5.83 22.17 6.77
CA PRO A 96 -6.79 23.00 6.09
C PRO A 96 -6.46 23.08 4.59
N PHE A 97 -7.48 22.98 3.75
CA PHE A 97 -7.33 23.01 2.29
C PHE A 97 -6.65 24.31 1.80
N TYR A 98 -6.84 25.39 2.56
CA TYR A 98 -6.17 26.68 2.36
C TYR A 98 -5.34 27.01 3.60
N PRO A 99 -4.04 26.68 3.62
CA PRO A 99 -3.19 26.90 4.80
C PRO A 99 -3.04 28.36 5.21
N ARG A 100 -3.20 29.29 4.25
CA ARG A 100 -2.98 30.73 4.44
C ARG A 100 -4.26 31.56 4.54
N PHE A 101 -5.36 31.04 4.00
CA PHE A 101 -6.62 31.78 3.89
C PHE A 101 -7.70 30.93 4.53
N GLN A 102 -8.43 31.49 5.51
CA GLN A 102 -9.41 30.72 6.27
C GLN A 102 -10.61 30.25 5.42
N SER A 103 -10.79 30.80 4.22
CA SER A 103 -11.86 30.41 3.30
C SER A 103 -11.48 30.60 1.82
N PRO A 104 -12.18 29.93 0.89
CA PRO A 104 -12.05 30.17 -0.55
C PRO A 104 -12.31 31.63 -0.96
N GLU A 105 -13.19 32.32 -0.24
CA GLU A 105 -13.54 33.73 -0.47
C GLU A 105 -12.33 34.63 -0.16
N ALA A 106 -11.68 34.41 0.99
CA ALA A 106 -10.46 35.15 1.37
C ALA A 106 -9.32 34.96 0.35
N TRP A 107 -9.18 33.75 -0.20
CA TRP A 107 -8.25 33.50 -1.31
C TRP A 107 -8.65 34.25 -2.59
N THR A 108 -9.94 34.29 -2.90
CA THR A 108 -10.45 34.96 -4.10
C THR A 108 -10.31 36.48 -4.01
N GLU A 109 -10.54 37.06 -2.83
CA GLU A 109 -10.29 38.48 -2.55
C GLU A 109 -8.81 38.82 -2.69
N TYR A 110 -7.91 38.00 -2.11
CA TYR A 110 -6.46 38.18 -2.27
C TYR A 110 -6.02 38.21 -3.74
N ARG A 111 -6.60 37.35 -4.59
CA ARG A 111 -6.28 37.33 -6.04
C ARG A 111 -6.83 38.52 -6.83
N ARG A 112 -7.81 39.25 -6.29
CA ARG A 112 -8.43 40.41 -6.96
C ARG A 112 -7.75 41.74 -6.61
N ALA A 113 -7.01 41.79 -5.51
CA ALA A 113 -6.20 42.94 -5.10
C ALA A 113 -4.91 43.04 -5.94
#